data_AF-A0A538MPR1-F1
#
_entry.id   AF-A0A538MPR1-F1
#
_cell.length_a   1.000
_cell.length_b   1.000
_cell.length_c   1.000
_cell.angle_alpha   90.00
_cell.angle_beta   90.00
_cell.angle_gamma   90.00
#
_symmetry.space_group_name_H-M   'P 1'
#
loop_
_entity.id
_entity.type
_entity.pdbx_description
1 polymer ?
#
loop_
_entity_poly.entity_id
_entity_poly.type
_entity_poly.pdbx_seq_one_letter_code
_entity_poly.pdbx_strand_id
1 'polypeptide(L)'
;MELLRDRSAEFDQAGVQRFGISRDSPWTHIAWIQALDLNFPLLSDWNAEAIEGFGIASEFRGFKDVPHRSAFLVDRTATVRGVWAYEDAEVPDFDVLLAAAKAL
;
A
#
# COMPACT_ATOMS: atom_id res chain seq x y z
N MET A 1 -1.06 -7.38 -5.50
CA MET A 1 -2.34 -7.03 -4.83
C MET A 1 -3.07 -8.27 -4.35
N GLU A 2 -3.16 -9.32 -5.16
CA GLU A 2 -3.82 -10.59 -4.79
C GLU A 2 -3.23 -11.23 -3.53
N LEU A 3 -1.90 -11.25 -3.36
CA LEU A 3 -1.28 -11.78 -2.12
C LEU A 3 -1.75 -11.06 -0.84
N LEU A 4 -1.99 -9.74 -0.89
CA LEU A 4 -2.52 -8.99 0.26
C LEU A 4 -4.02 -9.26 0.50
N ARG A 5 -4.77 -9.57 -0.58
CA ARG A 5 -6.17 -10.03 -0.50
C ARG A 5 -6.23 -11.43 0.11
N ASP A 6 -5.40 -12.35 -0.38
CA ASP A 6 -5.41 -13.77 -0.01
C ASP A 6 -4.97 -13.97 1.45
N ARG A 7 -4.13 -13.07 1.97
CA ARG A 7 -3.71 -13.04 3.38
C ARG A 7 -4.60 -12.18 4.28
N SER A 8 -5.80 -11.80 3.82
CA SER A 8 -6.69 -10.88 4.55
C SER A 8 -6.93 -11.29 6.01
N ALA A 9 -7.25 -12.56 6.22
CA ALA A 9 -7.60 -13.09 7.53
C ALA A 9 -6.47 -12.92 8.56
N GLU A 10 -5.21 -13.00 8.14
CA GLU A 10 -4.06 -12.85 9.04
C GLU A 10 -3.90 -11.40 9.52
N PHE A 11 -4.06 -10.44 8.61
CA PHE A 11 -4.03 -9.02 8.96
C PHE A 11 -5.23 -8.60 9.79
N ASP A 12 -6.42 -9.13 9.48
CA ASP A 12 -7.63 -8.88 10.24
C ASP A 12 -7.49 -9.42 11.68
N GLN A 13 -6.91 -10.61 11.86
CA GLN A 13 -6.58 -11.18 13.18
C GLN A 13 -5.52 -10.37 13.93
N ALA A 14 -4.58 -9.74 13.21
CA ALA A 14 -3.62 -8.82 13.79
C ALA A 14 -4.23 -7.43 14.12
N GLY A 15 -5.52 -7.22 13.83
CA GLY A 15 -6.19 -5.94 14.09
C GLY A 15 -5.75 -4.81 13.16
N VAL A 16 -5.20 -5.14 11.99
CA VAL A 16 -4.68 -4.17 11.01
C VAL A 16 -5.66 -3.97 9.87
N GLN A 17 -5.99 -2.70 9.61
CA GLN A 17 -6.71 -2.33 8.40
C GLN A 17 -5.74 -2.16 7.24
N ARG A 18 -6.06 -2.78 6.10
CA ARG A 18 -5.25 -2.77 4.88
C ARG A 18 -5.75 -1.70 3.92
N PHE A 19 -4.82 -1.03 3.26
CA PHE A 19 -5.09 -0.08 2.17
C PHE A 19 -4.07 -0.30 1.06
N GLY A 20 -4.50 -0.21 -0.19
CA GLY A 20 -3.61 0.07 -1.31
C GLY A 20 -3.63 1.56 -1.62
N ILE A 21 -2.53 2.13 -2.11
CA ILE A 21 -2.49 3.53 -2.54
C ILE A 21 -1.69 3.65 -3.84
N SER A 22 -2.14 4.51 -4.74
CA SER A 22 -1.44 4.85 -5.98
C SER A 22 -1.95 6.17 -6.54
N ARG A 23 -1.26 6.71 -7.55
CA ARG A 23 -1.67 7.90 -8.30
C ARG A 23 -2.82 7.68 -9.29
N ASP A 24 -3.29 6.45 -9.44
CA ASP A 24 -4.42 6.15 -10.32
C ASP A 24 -5.72 6.78 -9.82
N SER A 25 -6.65 6.99 -10.74
CA SER A 25 -7.95 7.61 -10.48
C SER A 25 -8.87 6.69 -9.66
N PRO A 26 -9.86 7.24 -8.93
CA PRO A 26 -10.87 6.42 -8.26
C PRO A 26 -11.63 5.48 -9.21
N TRP A 27 -11.86 5.88 -10.46
CA TRP A 27 -12.53 5.04 -11.46
C TRP A 27 -11.67 3.85 -11.89
N THR A 28 -10.35 4.08 -12.07
CA THR A 28 -9.38 3.00 -12.32
C THR A 28 -9.37 2.01 -11.15
N HIS A 29 -9.38 2.51 -9.91
CA HIS A 29 -9.44 1.67 -8.72
C HIS A 29 -10.70 0.85 -8.62
N ILE A 30 -11.88 1.41 -8.92
CA ILE A 30 -13.14 0.65 -8.95
C ILE A 30 -13.03 -0.52 -9.94
N ALA A 31 -12.56 -0.25 -11.16
CA ALA A 31 -12.38 -1.30 -12.16
C ALA A 31 -11.37 -2.35 -11.70
N TRP A 32 -10.29 -1.95 -11.04
CA TRP A 32 -9.25 -2.86 -10.56
C TRP A 32 -9.72 -3.73 -9.38
N ILE A 33 -10.45 -3.14 -8.43
CA ILE A 33 -11.08 -3.86 -7.31
C ILE A 33 -12.03 -4.93 -7.85
N GLN A 34 -12.85 -4.59 -8.86
CA GLN A 34 -13.79 -5.54 -9.48
C GLN A 34 -13.05 -6.64 -10.25
N ALA A 35 -12.05 -6.28 -11.06
CA ALA A 35 -11.31 -7.22 -11.89
C ALA A 35 -10.52 -8.25 -11.07
N LEU A 36 -10.00 -7.85 -9.91
CA LEU A 36 -9.20 -8.68 -9.03
C LEU A 36 -9.93 -9.12 -7.76
N ASP A 37 -11.24 -8.90 -7.65
CA ASP A 37 -12.05 -9.21 -6.47
C ASP A 37 -11.38 -8.78 -5.14
N LEU A 38 -10.88 -7.55 -5.08
CA LEU A 38 -10.14 -7.08 -3.91
C LEU A 38 -11.08 -6.81 -2.74
N ASN A 39 -10.68 -7.25 -1.55
CA ASN A 39 -11.45 -7.12 -0.30
C ASN A 39 -10.96 -5.99 0.61
N PHE A 40 -10.20 -5.03 0.07
CA PHE A 40 -9.64 -3.91 0.81
C PHE A 40 -9.69 -2.62 -0.05
N PRO A 41 -9.77 -1.45 0.58
CA PRO A 41 -9.85 -0.17 -0.13
C PRO A 41 -8.56 0.18 -0.87
N LEU A 42 -8.72 0.80 -2.04
CA LEU A 42 -7.65 1.50 -2.75
C LEU A 42 -7.86 3.01 -2.61
N LEU A 43 -6.79 3.72 -2.23
CA LEU A 43 -6.75 5.15 -2.06
C LEU A 43 -6.12 5.78 -3.30
N SER A 44 -6.83 6.75 -3.88
CA SER A 44 -6.32 7.53 -4.99
C SER A 44 -5.55 8.72 -4.48
N ASP A 45 -4.24 8.72 -4.72
CA ASP A 45 -3.35 9.87 -4.52
C ASP A 45 -3.22 10.67 -5.82
N TRP A 46 -4.35 10.97 -6.46
CA TRP A 46 -4.39 11.61 -7.78
C TRP A 46 -3.58 12.91 -7.82
N ASN A 47 -3.58 13.67 -6.72
CA ASN A 47 -2.89 14.95 -6.60
C ASN A 47 -1.45 14.85 -6.09
N ALA A 48 -0.90 13.65 -5.90
CA ALA A 48 0.47 13.41 -5.43
C ALA A 48 0.81 13.88 -4.00
N GLU A 49 -0.19 14.20 -3.17
CA GLU A 49 0.03 14.71 -1.81
C GLU A 49 0.67 13.64 -0.91
N ALA A 50 0.24 12.38 -1.04
CA ALA A 50 0.79 11.30 -0.22
C ALA A 50 2.21 10.94 -0.66
N ILE A 51 2.48 10.77 -1.96
CA ILE A 51 3.83 10.42 -2.42
C ILE A 51 4.86 11.50 -2.11
N GLU A 52 4.47 12.78 -2.18
CA GLU A 52 5.32 13.90 -1.78
C GLU A 52 5.51 13.92 -0.26
N GLY A 53 4.43 13.79 0.51
CA GLY A 53 4.47 13.79 1.97
C GLY A 53 5.28 12.64 2.57
N PHE A 54 5.26 11.46 1.93
CA PHE A 54 6.10 10.31 2.33
C PHE A 54 7.49 10.32 1.69
N GLY A 55 7.79 11.25 0.78
CA GLY A 55 9.10 11.35 0.12
C GLY A 55 9.43 10.15 -0.77
N ILE A 56 8.42 9.57 -1.43
CA ILE A 56 8.55 8.36 -2.27
C ILE A 56 8.25 8.62 -3.75
N ALA A 57 8.11 9.88 -4.16
CA ALA A 57 7.95 10.22 -5.56
C ALA A 57 9.22 9.88 -6.37
N SER A 58 9.03 9.27 -7.55
CA SER A 58 10.12 8.84 -8.43
C SER A 58 9.74 9.04 -9.90
N GLU A 59 10.77 9.04 -10.77
CA GLU A 59 10.55 8.92 -12.20
C GLU A 59 10.71 7.46 -12.62
N PHE A 60 9.67 6.89 -13.23
CA PHE A 60 9.68 5.52 -13.71
C PHE A 60 9.27 5.46 -15.18
N ARG A 61 10.16 4.97 -16.05
CA ARG A 61 9.94 4.85 -17.50
C ARG A 61 9.44 6.13 -18.17
N GLY A 62 9.94 7.29 -17.73
CA GLY A 62 9.58 8.61 -18.26
C GLY A 62 8.30 9.21 -17.65
N PHE A 63 7.64 8.51 -16.73
CA PHE A 63 6.53 9.05 -15.96
C PHE A 63 7.05 9.64 -14.65
N LYS A 64 6.73 10.90 -14.41
CA LYS A 64 7.05 11.60 -13.15
C LYS A 64 6.03 11.25 -12.08
N ASP A 65 6.47 11.42 -10.83
CA ASP A 65 5.62 11.30 -9.65
C ASP A 65 4.95 9.92 -9.56
N VAL A 66 5.73 8.89 -9.86
CA VAL A 66 5.36 7.48 -9.67
C VAL A 66 5.82 7.08 -8.26
N PRO A 67 4.95 6.51 -7.42
CA PRO A 67 5.38 6.04 -6.11
C PRO A 67 6.43 4.94 -6.24
N HIS A 68 7.56 5.08 -5.54
CA HIS A 68 8.38 3.92 -5.21
C HIS A 68 7.52 2.87 -4.51
N ARG A 69 7.75 1.59 -4.81
CA ARG A 69 7.02 0.51 -4.15
C ARG A 69 7.39 0.52 -2.66
N SER A 70 6.43 0.82 -1.81
CA SER A 70 6.65 0.94 -0.38
C SER A 70 5.46 0.45 0.44
N ALA A 71 5.72 0.05 1.67
CA ALA A 71 4.72 -0.25 2.68
C ALA A 71 4.97 0.61 3.93
N PHE A 72 3.89 1.02 4.57
CA PHE A 72 3.91 1.81 5.79
C PHE A 72 2.98 1.17 6.81
N LEU A 73 3.45 1.03 8.04
CA LEU A 73 2.63 0.65 9.18
C LEU A 73 2.35 1.91 9.99
N VAL A 74 1.09 2.31 10.02
CA VAL A 74 0.64 3.54 10.68
C VAL A 74 -0.30 3.17 11.82
N ASP A 75 -0.05 3.71 13.01
CA ASP A 75 -0.92 3.47 14.16
C ASP A 75 -2.12 4.42 14.21
N ARG A 76 -2.99 4.22 15.20
CA ARG A 76 -4.22 5.03 15.38
C ARG A 76 -3.96 6.48 15.79
N THR A 77 -2.73 6.83 16.16
CA THR A 77 -2.31 8.21 16.46
C THR A 77 -1.71 8.91 15.23
N ALA A 78 -1.84 8.29 14.04
CA ALA A 78 -1.23 8.73 12.78
C ALA A 78 0.30 8.75 12.83
N THR A 79 0.92 7.92 13.69
CA THR A 79 2.37 7.79 13.73
C THR A 79 2.82 6.61 12.85
N VAL A 80 3.80 6.84 11.98
CA VAL A 80 4.46 5.78 11.22
C VAL A 80 5.34 4.95 12.17
N ARG A 81 5.02 3.67 12.31
CA ARG A 81 5.73 2.69 13.14
C ARG A 81 6.69 1.80 12.35
N GLY A 82 6.53 1.73 11.04
CA GLY A 82 7.44 1.00 10.15
C GLY A 82 7.34 1.50 8.71
N VAL A 83 8.47 1.43 8.01
CA VAL A 83 8.62 1.80 6.60
C VAL A 83 9.44 0.72 5.91
N TRP A 84 8.95 0.25 4.77
CA TRP A 84 9.66 -0.70 3.92
C TRP A 84 9.62 -0.21 2.48
N ALA A 85 10.78 -0.20 1.82
CA ALA A 85 10.91 0.13 0.41
C ALA A 85 11.36 -1.13 -0.34
N TYR A 86 10.87 -1.27 -1.56
CA TYR A 86 11.09 -2.44 -2.40
C TYR A 86 11.48 -2.00 -3.80
N GLU A 87 12.24 -2.84 -4.50
CA GLU A 87 12.51 -2.63 -5.92
C GLU A 87 11.23 -2.82 -6.76
N ASP A 88 11.16 -2.25 -7.95
CA ASP A 88 9.92 -2.22 -8.75
C ASP A 88 9.34 -3.61 -9.04
N ALA A 89 10.21 -4.60 -9.24
CA ALA A 89 9.86 -5.99 -9.52
C ALA A 89 9.69 -6.85 -8.26
N GLU A 90 10.04 -6.32 -7.09
CA GLU A 90 9.97 -7.05 -5.83
C GLU A 90 8.55 -7.06 -5.27
N VAL A 91 8.16 -8.20 -4.71
CA VAL A 91 6.89 -8.35 -4.00
C VAL A 91 7.15 -8.06 -2.52
N PRO A 92 6.33 -7.23 -1.85
CA PRO A 92 6.47 -7.00 -0.43
C PRO A 92 6.47 -8.31 0.38
N ASP A 93 7.40 -8.41 1.33
CA ASP A 93 7.43 -9.51 2.29
C ASP A 93 6.33 -9.31 3.35
N PHE A 94 5.17 -9.94 3.12
CA PHE A 94 4.02 -9.82 4.01
C PHE A 94 4.23 -10.49 5.38
N ASP A 95 5.17 -11.43 5.53
CA ASP A 95 5.49 -12.02 6.83
C ASP A 95 6.18 -11.00 7.74
N VAL A 96 7.12 -10.23 7.17
CA VAL A 96 7.77 -9.11 7.88
C VAL A 96 6.75 -8.05 8.29
N LEU A 97 5.84 -7.69 7.37
CA LEU A 97 4.79 -6.70 7.66
C LEU A 97 3.84 -7.17 8.77
N LEU A 98 3.41 -8.44 8.73
CA LEU A 98 2.52 -9.02 9.71
C LEU A 98 3.21 -9.18 11.08
N ALA A 99 4.48 -9.57 11.11
CA ALA A 99 5.25 -9.65 12.34
C ALA A 99 5.41 -8.28 13.00
N ALA A 100 5.71 -7.23 12.21
CA ALA A 100 5.79 -5.87 12.71
C ALA A 100 4.45 -5.38 13.27
N ALA A 101 3.34 -5.68 12.60
CA ALA A 101 2.00 -5.37 13.08
C ALA A 101 1.66 -6.02 14.43
N LYS A 102 2.02 -7.29 14.61
CA LYS A 102 1.75 -8.04 15.85
C LYS A 102 2.63 -7.62 17.03
N ALA A 103 3.71 -6.89 16.77
CA ALA A 103 4.66 -6.45 17.79
C ALA A 103 4.32 -5.06 18.39
N LEU A 104 3.29 -4.38 17.88
CA LEU A 104 2.75 -3.12 18.40
C LEU A 104 1.60 -3.36 19.37
#